data_AF-A0A2T7FBA6-F1
#
_entry.id   AF-A0A2T7FBA6-F1
#
_cell.length_a   1.000
_cell.length_b   1.000
_cell.length_c   1.000
_cell.angle_alpha   90.00
_cell.angle_beta   90.00
_cell.angle_gamma   90.00
#
_symmetry.space_group_name_H-M   'P 1'
#
loop_
_entity.id
_entity.type
_entity.pdbx_description
1 polymer ?
#
loop_
_entity_poly.entity_id
_entity_poly.type
_entity_poly.pdbx_seq_one_letter_code
_entity_poly.pdbx_strand_id
1 'polypeptide(L)'
;MRRDERKKINNKKREEPEAAGDVAVVMVHPYTILGGVQGLLRGMAEGVARRGYTAVTFDMRGAGRSTGRASLTGSTEVGDVAAVCRWVAENIKPRGILLVGSSAGAAIAGSAVDKVDEVIGYVSIGYPFSRMASVLFGRHHDAILKVSKAKAIHHGNQRRIHKRETVAKQAQICSWTG
;
A
#
# COMPACT_ATOMS: atom_id res chain seq x y z
N MET A 1 -41.06 -14.23 2.20
CA MET A 1 -39.89 -13.70 1.45
C MET A 1 -39.54 -14.69 0.36
N ARG A 2 -39.71 -14.33 -0.93
CA ARG A 2 -39.74 -15.29 -2.07
C ARG A 2 -38.31 -15.62 -2.54
N ARG A 3 -38.07 -16.87 -2.97
CA ARG A 3 -36.78 -17.40 -3.46
C ARG A 3 -36.13 -16.54 -4.55
N ASP A 4 -36.91 -15.73 -5.24
CA ASP A 4 -36.47 -14.92 -6.39
C ASP A 4 -35.68 -13.67 -5.97
N GLU A 5 -35.85 -13.18 -4.74
CA GLU A 5 -35.09 -12.02 -4.23
C GLU A 5 -33.66 -12.41 -3.80
N ARG A 6 -33.41 -13.67 -3.42
CA ARG A 6 -32.06 -14.16 -3.09
C ARG A 6 -31.13 -14.24 -4.30
N LYS A 7 -31.67 -14.44 -5.51
CA LYS A 7 -30.84 -14.51 -6.73
C LYS A 7 -30.38 -13.15 -7.24
N LYS A 8 -31.12 -12.07 -6.97
CA LYS A 8 -30.74 -10.71 -7.42
C LYS A 8 -29.55 -10.12 -6.65
N ILE A 9 -29.32 -10.53 -5.41
CA ILE A 9 -28.21 -10.03 -4.59
C ILE A 9 -26.85 -10.60 -5.02
N ASN A 10 -26.83 -11.79 -5.63
CA ASN A 10 -25.60 -12.48 -6.04
C ASN A 10 -25.17 -12.23 -7.49
N ASN A 11 -25.93 -11.46 -8.29
CA ASN A 11 -25.61 -11.23 -9.70
C ASN A 11 -25.16 -9.79 -9.99
N LYS A 12 -24.69 -9.04 -8.98
CA LYS A 12 -23.88 -7.85 -9.26
C LYS A 12 -22.54 -8.36 -9.77
N LYS A 13 -22.47 -8.59 -11.09
CA LYS A 13 -21.27 -8.79 -11.88
C LYS A 13 -20.27 -7.77 -11.34
N ARG A 14 -19.26 -8.22 -10.59
CA ARG A 14 -18.14 -7.36 -10.22
C ARG A 14 -17.59 -6.96 -11.57
N GLU A 15 -17.72 -5.68 -11.92
CA GLU A 15 -17.01 -5.12 -13.05
C GLU A 15 -15.54 -5.42 -12.76
N GLU A 16 -15.02 -6.45 -13.42
CA GLU A 16 -13.59 -6.69 -13.49
C GLU A 16 -13.04 -5.39 -14.09
N PRO A 17 -12.21 -4.65 -13.36
CA PRO A 17 -11.71 -3.38 -13.87
C PRO A 17 -11.05 -3.69 -15.20
N GLU A 18 -11.56 -3.05 -16.25
CA GLU A 18 -10.97 -3.02 -17.59
C GLU A 18 -9.46 -2.93 -17.40
N ALA A 19 -8.71 -3.92 -17.91
CA ALA A 19 -7.29 -4.10 -17.61
C ALA A 19 -6.60 -2.73 -17.75
N ALA A 20 -6.22 -2.12 -16.62
CA ALA A 20 -6.05 -0.67 -16.56
C ALA A 20 -4.70 -0.23 -17.14
N GLY A 21 -4.45 -0.57 -18.40
CA GLY A 21 -3.14 -0.46 -19.04
C GLY A 21 -2.06 -1.22 -18.27
N ASP A 22 -0.85 -1.13 -18.80
CA ASP A 22 0.37 -1.71 -18.24
C ASP A 22 0.76 -1.01 -16.91
N VAL A 23 0.06 -1.33 -15.82
CA VAL A 23 0.35 -0.81 -14.47
C VAL A 23 0.98 -1.90 -13.63
N ALA A 24 2.12 -1.60 -13.01
CA ALA A 24 2.75 -2.47 -12.04
C ALA A 24 2.32 -2.13 -10.62
N VAL A 25 2.05 -3.15 -9.81
CA VAL A 25 1.67 -3.04 -8.41
C VAL A 25 2.83 -3.53 -7.55
N VAL A 26 3.53 -2.58 -6.90
CA VAL A 26 4.64 -2.87 -6.00
C VAL A 26 4.12 -2.96 -4.57
N MET A 27 4.32 -4.10 -3.93
CA MET A 27 3.76 -4.39 -2.61
C MET A 27 4.84 -4.44 -1.53
N VAL A 28 4.63 -3.70 -0.44
CA VAL A 28 5.55 -3.55 0.69
C VAL A 28 5.01 -4.27 1.92
N HIS A 29 5.80 -5.21 2.43
CA HIS A 29 5.37 -6.12 3.49
C HIS A 29 5.30 -5.43 4.87
N PRO A 30 4.62 -6.05 5.86
CA PRO A 30 4.57 -5.57 7.24
C PRO A 30 5.94 -5.45 7.90
N TYR A 31 5.97 -4.96 9.13
CA TYR A 31 7.21 -4.62 9.83
C TYR A 31 8.22 -5.78 9.92
N THR A 32 9.42 -5.58 9.36
CA THR A 32 10.48 -6.59 9.30
C THR A 32 10.85 -7.15 10.67
N ILE A 33 10.98 -6.27 11.68
CA ILE A 33 11.39 -6.67 13.03
C ILE A 33 10.37 -7.63 13.69
N LEU A 34 9.10 -7.53 13.31
CA LEU A 34 8.04 -8.43 13.77
C LEU A 34 7.76 -9.58 12.79
N GLY A 35 8.77 -9.97 11.98
CA GLY A 35 8.69 -11.12 11.07
C GLY A 35 7.98 -10.84 9.75
N GLY A 36 7.76 -9.56 9.39
CA GLY A 36 7.24 -9.21 8.08
C GLY A 36 8.19 -9.61 6.95
N VAL A 37 7.68 -10.35 5.96
CA VAL A 37 8.42 -10.79 4.76
C VAL A 37 7.50 -10.75 3.53
N GLN A 38 8.08 -10.73 2.34
CA GLN A 38 7.35 -10.65 1.08
C GLN A 38 6.33 -11.78 0.89
N GLY A 39 6.63 -12.97 1.42
CA GLY A 39 5.77 -14.15 1.30
C GLY A 39 4.36 -13.95 1.89
N LEU A 40 4.22 -13.06 2.88
CA LEU A 40 2.92 -12.70 3.46
C LEU A 40 1.99 -11.99 2.47
N LEU A 41 2.55 -11.41 1.40
CA LEU A 41 1.80 -10.70 0.37
C LEU A 41 1.44 -11.59 -0.83
N ARG A 42 1.91 -12.84 -0.86
CA ARG A 42 1.77 -13.75 -2.02
C ARG A 42 0.32 -13.88 -2.50
N GLY A 43 -0.63 -14.14 -1.60
CA GLY A 43 -2.03 -14.30 -1.99
C GLY A 43 -2.63 -13.02 -2.61
N MET A 44 -2.18 -11.85 -2.17
CA MET A 44 -2.58 -10.57 -2.76
C MET A 44 -1.94 -10.36 -4.12
N ALA A 45 -0.64 -10.63 -4.24
CA ALA A 45 0.10 -10.54 -5.50
C ALA A 45 -0.49 -11.47 -6.57
N GLU A 46 -0.77 -12.73 -6.23
CA GLU A 46 -1.44 -13.66 -7.13
C GLU A 46 -2.85 -13.18 -7.52
N GLY A 47 -3.58 -12.58 -6.59
CA GLY A 47 -4.90 -12.00 -6.87
C GLY A 47 -4.85 -10.78 -7.81
N VAL A 48 -3.79 -9.98 -7.74
CA VAL A 48 -3.53 -8.86 -8.64
C VAL A 48 -3.09 -9.37 -10.01
N ALA A 49 -2.18 -10.36 -10.05
CA ALA A 49 -1.72 -11.00 -11.28
C ALA A 49 -2.85 -11.67 -12.07
N ARG A 50 -3.78 -12.37 -11.39
CA ARG A 50 -4.97 -12.97 -12.03
C ARG A 50 -5.89 -11.97 -12.71
N ARG A 51 -5.79 -10.68 -12.36
CA ARG A 51 -6.56 -9.59 -12.98
C ARG A 51 -5.81 -8.88 -14.10
N GLY A 52 -4.67 -9.42 -14.53
CA GLY A 52 -3.89 -8.90 -15.65
C GLY A 52 -2.92 -7.77 -15.28
N TYR A 53 -2.64 -7.55 -14.00
CA TYR A 53 -1.67 -6.56 -13.55
C TYR A 53 -0.33 -7.20 -13.22
N THR A 54 0.76 -6.50 -13.50
CA THR A 54 2.08 -6.92 -13.03
C THR A 54 2.16 -6.72 -11.51
N ALA A 55 2.44 -7.78 -10.75
CA ALA A 55 2.56 -7.71 -9.29
C ALA A 55 4.01 -7.97 -8.86
N VAL A 56 4.57 -7.08 -8.05
CA VAL A 56 5.94 -7.17 -7.56
C VAL A 56 5.92 -7.16 -6.04
N THR A 57 6.44 -8.23 -5.44
CA THR A 57 6.75 -8.31 -4.01
C THR A 57 8.25 -8.40 -3.84
N PHE A 58 8.77 -7.90 -2.72
CA PHE A 58 10.19 -7.96 -2.41
C PHE A 58 10.40 -7.95 -0.90
N ASP A 59 11.54 -8.47 -0.44
CA ASP A 59 11.94 -8.38 0.96
C ASP A 59 12.71 -7.07 1.18
N MET A 60 12.27 -6.23 2.12
CA MET A 60 13.05 -5.08 2.59
C MET A 60 14.33 -5.55 3.30
N ARG A 61 15.31 -4.66 3.50
CA ARG A 61 16.56 -5.01 4.20
C ARG A 61 16.30 -5.69 5.55
N GLY A 62 17.06 -6.74 5.84
CA GLY A 62 16.90 -7.54 7.06
C GLY A 62 15.65 -8.42 7.11
N ALA A 63 14.89 -8.55 6.02
CA ALA A 63 13.77 -9.48 5.88
C ALA A 63 14.12 -10.62 4.91
N GLY A 64 13.57 -11.82 5.15
CA GLY A 64 13.61 -12.92 4.21
C GLY A 64 15.01 -13.23 3.67
N ARG A 65 15.21 -13.04 2.37
CA ARG A 65 16.51 -13.24 1.70
C ARG A 65 17.33 -11.96 1.48
N SER A 66 16.78 -10.79 1.84
CA SER A 66 17.47 -9.51 1.68
C SER A 66 18.52 -9.33 2.77
N THR A 67 19.70 -8.85 2.36
CA THR A 67 20.81 -8.57 3.27
C THR A 67 20.58 -7.29 4.08
N GLY A 68 21.53 -6.95 4.96
CA GLY A 68 21.47 -5.75 5.79
C GLY A 68 20.65 -5.93 7.07
N ARG A 69 20.27 -4.81 7.70
CA ARG A 69 19.53 -4.78 8.97
C ARG A 69 18.32 -3.87 8.85
N ALA A 70 17.20 -4.33 9.40
CA ALA A 70 15.99 -3.54 9.51
C ALA A 70 16.22 -2.35 10.46
N SER A 71 15.71 -1.17 10.08
CA SER A 71 15.66 -0.03 10.98
C SER A 71 14.43 -0.07 11.87
N LEU A 72 14.55 0.56 13.05
CA LEU A 72 13.44 0.68 14.00
C LEU A 72 12.28 1.50 13.41
N THR A 73 12.57 2.53 12.62
CA THR A 73 11.56 3.48 12.15
C THR A 73 11.14 3.27 10.71
N GLY A 74 11.78 2.36 9.96
CA GLY A 74 11.49 2.17 8.54
C GLY A 74 12.15 3.20 7.61
N SER A 75 12.98 4.11 8.14
CA SER A 75 13.56 5.22 7.37
C SER A 75 14.50 4.76 6.26
N THR A 76 15.28 3.71 6.52
CA THR A 76 16.18 3.13 5.53
C THR A 76 15.45 2.29 4.49
N GLU A 77 14.36 1.65 4.90
CA GLU A 77 13.50 0.81 4.07
C GLU A 77 12.75 1.64 3.02
N VAL A 78 12.52 2.94 3.26
CA VAL A 78 12.01 3.86 2.23
C VAL A 78 12.93 3.88 1.00
N GLY A 79 14.25 3.78 1.22
CA GLY A 79 15.23 3.67 0.14
C GLY A 79 15.08 2.36 -0.65
N ASP A 80 14.78 1.26 0.03
CA ASP A 80 14.55 -0.05 -0.61
C ASP A 80 13.30 -0.01 -1.49
N VAL A 81 12.20 0.57 -0.99
CA VAL A 81 10.97 0.75 -1.78
C VAL A 81 11.24 1.58 -3.04
N ALA A 82 11.96 2.71 -2.90
CA ALA A 82 12.27 3.58 -4.03
C ALA A 82 13.19 2.88 -5.05
N ALA A 83 14.17 2.10 -4.58
CA ALA A 83 15.06 1.32 -5.45
C ALA A 83 14.29 0.26 -6.25
N VAL A 84 13.35 -0.46 -5.61
CA VAL A 84 12.51 -1.44 -6.31
C VAL A 84 11.59 -0.76 -7.32
N CYS A 85 11.00 0.40 -6.99
CA CYS A 85 10.16 1.12 -7.94
C CYS A 85 10.97 1.60 -9.16
N ARG A 86 12.20 2.09 -8.97
CA ARG A 86 13.10 2.44 -10.08
C ARG A 86 13.45 1.22 -10.93
N TRP A 87 13.79 0.10 -10.29
CA TRP A 87 14.07 -1.14 -11.00
C TRP A 87 12.86 -1.59 -11.85
N VAL A 88 11.65 -1.49 -11.31
CA VAL A 88 10.40 -1.77 -12.05
C VAL A 88 10.23 -0.81 -13.23
N ALA A 89 10.42 0.49 -13.02
CA ALA A 89 10.33 1.50 -14.08
C ALA A 89 11.33 1.22 -15.22
N GLU A 90 12.56 0.81 -14.90
CA GLU A 90 13.62 0.58 -15.87
C GLU A 90 13.49 -0.75 -16.63
N ASN A 91 13.08 -1.82 -15.93
CA ASN A 91 13.12 -3.19 -16.47
C ASN A 91 11.77 -3.69 -16.97
N ILE A 92 10.69 -3.32 -16.28
CA ILE A 92 9.32 -3.70 -16.67
C ILE A 92 8.71 -2.61 -17.56
N LYS A 93 9.08 -1.35 -17.34
CA LYS A 93 8.60 -0.18 -18.08
C LYS A 93 7.08 -0.03 -18.13
N PRO A 94 6.37 -0.18 -16.98
CA PRO A 94 4.94 0.02 -16.95
C PRO A 94 4.60 1.50 -17.23
N ARG A 95 3.38 1.75 -17.71
CA ARG A 95 2.78 3.09 -17.81
C ARG A 95 2.73 3.81 -16.45
N GLY A 96 2.70 3.07 -15.35
CA GLY A 96 2.80 3.62 -14.01
C GLY A 96 2.86 2.55 -12.92
N ILE A 97 3.24 2.98 -11.72
CA ILE A 97 3.42 2.12 -10.56
C ILE A 97 2.38 2.48 -9.48
N LEU A 98 1.68 1.47 -8.98
CA LEU A 98 0.83 1.58 -7.80
C LEU A 98 1.56 0.99 -6.60
N LEU A 99 1.87 1.81 -5.60
CA LEU A 99 2.48 1.34 -4.36
C LEU A 99 1.42 0.86 -3.38
N VAL A 100 1.56 -0.36 -2.87
CA VAL A 100 0.64 -0.94 -1.88
C VAL A 100 1.44 -1.33 -0.64
N GLY A 101 1.14 -0.75 0.51
CA GLY A 101 1.82 -1.11 1.75
C GLY A 101 0.86 -1.68 2.79
N SER A 102 1.32 -2.69 3.53
CA SER A 102 0.56 -3.32 4.61
C SER A 102 1.16 -2.99 5.98
N SER A 103 0.33 -2.58 6.95
CA SER A 103 0.75 -2.23 8.31
C SER A 103 1.91 -1.21 8.33
N ALA A 104 3.05 -1.50 8.97
CA ALA A 104 4.24 -0.62 8.91
C ALA A 104 4.76 -0.41 7.48
N GLY A 105 4.61 -1.40 6.60
CA GLY A 105 4.92 -1.26 5.17
C GLY A 105 4.08 -0.21 4.48
N ALA A 106 2.87 0.09 5.00
CA ALA A 106 2.08 1.22 4.54
C ALA A 106 2.79 2.56 4.82
N ALA A 107 3.33 2.76 6.02
CA ALA A 107 4.02 4.00 6.36
C ALA A 107 5.29 4.21 5.52
N ILE A 108 6.06 3.13 5.37
CA ILE A 108 7.30 3.11 4.58
C ILE A 108 6.99 3.39 3.10
N ALA A 109 6.03 2.66 2.51
CA ALA A 109 5.61 2.85 1.12
C ALA A 109 5.08 4.26 0.86
N GLY A 110 4.25 4.78 1.77
CA GLY A 110 3.70 6.13 1.68
C GLY A 110 4.78 7.22 1.65
N SER A 111 5.92 6.98 2.30
CA SER A 111 7.07 7.90 2.31
C SER A 111 7.97 7.77 1.08
N ALA A 112 7.78 6.74 0.29
CA ALA A 112 8.49 6.53 -0.98
C ALA A 112 7.74 7.12 -2.18
N VAL A 113 6.45 7.48 -2.04
CA VAL A 113 5.59 7.89 -3.16
C VAL A 113 6.14 9.08 -3.94
N ASP A 114 6.62 10.11 -3.23
CA ASP A 114 7.16 11.32 -3.87
C ASP A 114 8.66 11.19 -4.20
N LYS A 115 9.28 10.01 -4.02
CA LYS A 115 10.69 9.76 -4.37
C LYS A 115 10.88 9.16 -5.77
N VAL A 116 9.78 8.78 -6.43
CA VAL A 116 9.76 8.11 -7.73
C VAL A 116 8.59 8.66 -8.54
N ASP A 117 8.89 9.18 -9.73
CA ASP A 117 7.91 9.90 -10.55
C ASP A 117 6.88 8.97 -11.17
N GLU A 118 7.30 7.76 -11.53
CA GLU A 118 6.49 6.70 -12.14
C GLU A 118 5.45 6.12 -11.17
N VAL A 119 5.59 6.36 -9.86
CA VAL A 119 4.54 6.02 -8.90
C VAL A 119 3.35 6.94 -9.16
N ILE A 120 2.21 6.40 -9.58
CA ILE A 120 0.99 7.17 -9.90
C ILE A 120 -0.03 7.18 -8.77
N GLY A 121 0.15 6.30 -7.77
CA GLY A 121 -0.74 6.24 -6.63
C GLY A 121 -0.24 5.34 -5.51
N TYR A 122 -0.97 5.38 -4.41
CA TYR A 122 -0.63 4.64 -3.20
C TYR A 122 -1.86 4.08 -2.49
N VAL A 123 -1.76 2.83 -2.04
CA VAL A 123 -2.77 2.11 -1.26
C VAL A 123 -2.19 1.67 0.08
N SER A 124 -2.85 2.07 1.16
CA SER A 124 -2.55 1.61 2.51
C SER A 124 -3.51 0.49 2.91
N ILE A 125 -2.99 -0.62 3.44
CA ILE A 125 -3.79 -1.72 3.99
C ILE A 125 -3.46 -1.90 5.46
N GLY A 126 -4.48 -1.80 6.32
CA GLY A 126 -4.34 -2.12 7.75
C GLY A 126 -3.39 -1.18 8.49
N TYR A 127 -3.42 0.12 8.19
CA TYR A 127 -2.60 1.12 8.86
C TYR A 127 -2.85 1.11 10.37
N PRO A 128 -1.87 0.76 11.22
CA PRO A 128 -2.05 0.87 12.65
C PRO A 128 -1.95 2.35 13.04
N PHE A 129 -3.08 3.03 13.16
CA PHE A 129 -3.15 4.37 13.79
C PHE A 129 -3.06 4.27 15.33
N SER A 130 -2.28 3.33 15.88
CA SER A 130 -2.07 3.22 17.32
C SER A 130 -0.99 4.21 17.80
N ARG A 131 -1.08 4.67 19.06
CA ARG A 131 -0.13 5.66 19.63
C ARG A 131 1.34 5.23 19.51
N MET A 132 1.63 3.93 19.65
CA MET A 132 2.99 3.39 19.48
C MET A 132 3.50 3.47 18.03
N ALA A 133 2.63 3.20 17.04
CA ALA A 133 2.99 3.36 15.64
C ALA A 133 3.21 4.84 15.26
N SER A 134 2.50 5.77 15.92
CA SER A 134 2.72 7.21 15.73
C SER A 134 4.07 7.68 16.31
N VAL A 135 4.56 7.06 17.37
CA VAL A 135 5.90 7.36 17.93
C VAL A 135 7.01 6.82 17.02
N LEU A 136 6.85 5.61 16.50
CA LEU A 136 7.87 4.95 15.64
C LEU A 136 7.85 5.47 14.20
N PHE A 137 6.67 5.74 13.65
CA PHE A 137 6.46 6.08 12.25
C PHE A 137 5.88 7.50 12.05
N GLY A 138 5.84 8.34 13.09
CA GLY A 138 5.27 9.69 13.02
C GLY A 138 5.89 10.56 11.92
N ARG A 139 7.19 10.42 11.65
CA ARG A 139 7.87 11.12 10.53
C ARG A 139 7.36 10.70 9.15
N HIS A 140 6.82 9.48 9.04
CA HIS A 140 6.18 8.99 7.82
C HIS A 140 4.74 9.52 7.66
N HIS A 141 4.09 9.96 8.75
CA HIS A 141 2.73 10.52 8.68
C HIS A 141 2.71 11.80 7.86
N ASP A 142 3.67 12.70 8.10
CA ASP A 142 3.76 13.96 7.36
C ASP A 142 4.00 13.75 5.86
N ALA A 143 4.80 12.75 5.50
CA ALA A 143 5.00 12.37 4.09
C ALA A 143 3.70 11.84 3.47
N ILE A 144 3.01 10.93 4.16
CA ILE A 144 1.72 10.36 3.74
C ILE A 144 0.62 11.42 3.59
N LEU A 145 0.64 12.50 4.39
CA LEU A 145 -0.31 13.61 4.32
C LEU A 145 0.01 14.60 3.18
N LYS A 146 1.26 14.67 2.73
CA LYS A 146 1.74 15.60 1.69
C LYS A 146 1.75 15.01 0.27
N VAL A 147 1.50 13.70 0.12
CA VAL A 147 1.46 13.03 -1.19
C VAL A 147 0.46 13.72 -2.13
N SER A 148 0.96 14.20 -3.27
CA SER A 148 0.18 14.93 -4.29
C SER A 148 -0.63 14.00 -5.22
N LYS A 149 -0.30 12.71 -5.22
CA LYS A 149 -0.82 11.65 -6.11
C LYS A 149 -2.03 10.91 -5.51
N ALA A 150 -2.76 10.15 -6.35
CA ALA A 150 -4.01 9.50 -5.95
C ALA A 150 -3.81 8.48 -4.81
N LYS A 151 -4.66 8.55 -3.78
CA LYS A 151 -4.49 7.78 -2.53
C LYS A 151 -5.77 7.04 -2.15
N ALA A 152 -5.63 5.76 -1.81
CA ALA A 152 -6.70 4.95 -1.22
C ALA A 152 -6.23 4.34 0.11
N ILE A 153 -7.09 4.38 1.14
CA ILE A 153 -6.78 3.80 2.46
C ILE A 153 -7.84 2.74 2.75
N HIS A 154 -7.40 1.51 2.99
CA HIS A 154 -8.26 0.40 3.38
C HIS A 154 -8.03 0.01 4.84
N HIS A 155 -9.06 0.18 5.66
CA HIS A 155 -9.04 -0.09 7.09
C HIS A 155 -10.26 -0.95 7.45
N GLY A 156 -10.05 -2.23 7.77
CA GLY A 156 -11.14 -3.17 8.06
C GLY A 156 -12.21 -3.26 6.96
N ASN A 157 -13.42 -3.73 7.31
CA ASN A 157 -14.50 -4.08 6.36
C ASN A 157 -15.13 -2.88 5.60
N GLN A 158 -14.45 -1.73 5.53
CA GLN A 158 -14.89 -0.55 4.80
C GLN A 158 -13.81 -0.06 3.82
N ARG A 159 -14.19 0.03 2.54
CA ARG A 159 -13.40 0.72 1.50
C ARG A 159 -13.75 2.20 1.55
N ARG A 160 -12.76 3.07 1.71
CA ARG A 160 -12.94 4.52 1.69
C ARG A 160 -11.92 5.12 0.72
N ILE A 161 -12.42 5.67 -0.39
CA ILE A 161 -11.62 6.37 -1.40
C ILE A 161 -11.71 7.85 -1.05
N HIS A 162 -10.58 8.51 -0.81
CA HIS A 162 -10.56 9.93 -0.41
C HIS A 162 -9.98 10.78 -1.54
N LYS A 163 -10.74 11.79 -1.98
CA LYS A 163 -10.20 12.93 -2.74
C LYS A 163 -9.56 13.95 -1.78
N ARG A 164 -8.64 14.75 -2.34
CA ARG A 164 -7.60 15.62 -1.73
C ARG A 164 -7.91 16.33 -0.40
N GLU A 165 -9.15 16.67 -0.07
CA GLU A 165 -9.45 17.58 1.06
C GLU A 165 -9.70 16.88 2.41
N THR A 166 -10.03 15.59 2.43
CA THR A 166 -10.57 14.94 3.64
C THR A 166 -9.49 14.35 4.56
N VAL A 167 -8.26 14.17 4.08
CA VAL A 167 -7.18 13.51 4.84
C VAL A 167 -6.62 14.42 5.95
N ALA A 168 -6.54 15.73 5.71
CA ALA A 168 -6.14 16.72 6.72
C ALA A 168 -7.12 16.75 7.92
N LYS A 169 -8.42 16.64 7.65
CA LYS A 169 -9.45 16.54 8.70
C LYS A 169 -9.31 15.26 9.53
N GLN A 170 -8.94 14.13 8.94
CA GLN A 170 -8.81 12.88 9.70
C GLN A 170 -7.54 12.85 10.58
N ALA A 171 -6.45 13.50 10.15
CA ALA A 171 -5.26 13.72 10.99
C ALA A 171 -5.55 14.61 12.20
N GLN A 172 -6.41 15.63 12.04
CA GLN A 172 -6.91 16.46 13.15
C GLN A 172 -7.94 15.74 14.04
N ILE A 173 -8.77 14.84 13.49
CA ILE A 173 -9.74 14.07 14.28
C ILE A 173 -9.01 13.06 15.18
N CYS A 174 -7.94 12.43 14.70
CA CYS A 174 -7.16 11.47 15.49
C CYS A 174 -6.28 12.11 16.58
N SER A 175 -6.04 13.43 16.55
CA SER A 175 -5.38 14.15 17.65
C SER A 175 -6.35 14.64 18.74
N TRP A 176 -7.66 14.41 18.57
CA TRP A 176 -8.73 14.89 19.46
C TRP A 176 -9.65 13.80 20.00
N THR A 177 -9.26 12.53 19.94
CA THR A 177 -9.98 11.45 20.63
C THR A 177 -9.01 10.48 21.31
N GLY A 178 -8.78 10.72 22.61
CA GLY A 178 -8.33 9.74 23.60
C GLY A 178 -6.84 9.60 23.79
#